data_AF-D7NDG3-F1
#
_entry.id   AF-D7NDG3-F1
#
_cell.length_a   1.000
_cell.length_b   1.000
_cell.length_c   1.000
_cell.angle_alpha   90.00
_cell.angle_beta   90.00
_cell.angle_gamma   90.00
#
_symmetry.space_group_name_H-M   'P 1'
#
loop_
_entity.id
_entity.type
_entity.pdbx_description
1 polymer ?
#
loop_
_entity_poly.entity_id
_entity_poly.type
_entity_poly.pdbx_seq_one_letter_code
_entity_poly.pdbx_strand_id
1 'polypeptide(L)'
;MIKKTTTILLPLLCFTAQYAEAFKITAKRAEAPVSSSYTTLWFILAFGGVFLLITLYNHWSKVKMLFRMFGGSFRMEKNTSLTEEQQRKMLLSGIYSVQKSSFMNVIKTGMGREERRELLSRAYGVTGSETAKDMLDYFKNTGSRRFFPQVAEALKLKNKPAIQQYLNDTFEDSEEARNCWEQVQFAFESVEPLMKEQIIRDENDFIRIGPDAWDAGRLVFVARMCAEEGWITEEELWNYVDAADEIAHRTLTSWEDFGKSYIIGRCLWCGTANYFEVMAGYAKKMYTNPKSPWKLFPFEK
;
A
#
# COMPACT_ATOMS: atom_id res chain seq x y z
N MET A 1 11.35 15.60 15.01
CA MET A 1 12.53 14.72 15.20
C MET A 1 12.07 13.32 15.55
N ILE A 2 12.00 12.41 14.58
CA ILE A 2 11.92 10.96 14.82
C ILE A 2 12.88 10.32 13.82
N LYS A 3 14.03 9.85 14.34
CA LYS A 3 15.15 9.29 13.58
C LYS A 3 14.94 7.79 13.36
N LYS A 4 15.16 7.38 12.10
CA LYS A 4 15.90 6.18 11.65
C LYS A 4 15.56 4.85 12.35
N THR A 5 14.82 3.98 11.67
CA THR A 5 14.78 2.53 11.98
C THR A 5 14.99 1.64 10.76
N THR A 6 15.45 2.18 9.63
CA THR A 6 15.52 1.45 8.35
C THR A 6 16.92 0.91 8.00
N THR A 7 17.82 0.70 8.97
CA THR A 7 19.22 0.30 8.65
C THR A 7 19.79 -0.74 9.62
N ILE A 8 19.15 -1.90 9.76
CA ILE A 8 19.70 -2.97 10.63
C ILE A 8 19.96 -4.29 9.90
N LEU A 9 19.51 -4.51 8.67
CA LEU A 9 19.75 -5.80 7.97
C LEU A 9 20.90 -5.81 6.95
N LEU A 10 21.42 -4.65 6.54
CA LEU A 10 22.64 -4.57 5.71
C LEU A 10 23.98 -4.62 6.48
N PRO A 11 24.11 -4.20 7.76
CA PRO A 11 25.40 -4.25 8.45
C PRO A 11 25.83 -5.68 8.82
N LEU A 12 24.90 -6.62 9.01
CA LEU A 12 25.21 -7.97 9.49
C LEU A 12 26.04 -8.80 8.50
N LEU A 13 25.97 -8.51 7.20
CA LEU A 13 26.82 -9.13 6.17
C LEU A 13 28.17 -8.41 5.99
N CYS A 14 28.28 -7.14 6.38
CA CYS A 14 29.54 -6.39 6.31
C CYS A 14 30.43 -6.59 7.55
N PHE A 15 29.84 -6.87 8.72
CA PHE A 15 30.62 -7.12 9.93
C PHE A 15 31.39 -8.45 9.90
N THR A 16 30.89 -9.50 9.25
CA THR A 16 31.64 -10.77 9.13
C THR A 16 32.87 -10.65 8.22
N ALA A 17 32.82 -9.79 7.20
CA ALA A 17 33.94 -9.54 6.29
C ALA A 17 35.05 -8.70 6.91
N GLN A 18 34.72 -7.67 7.72
CA GLN A 18 35.72 -6.82 8.38
C GLN A 18 36.52 -7.55 9.47
N TYR A 19 35.89 -8.51 10.19
CA TYR A 19 36.60 -9.31 11.20
C TYR A 19 37.57 -10.34 10.58
N ALA A 20 37.30 -10.84 9.38
CA ALA A 20 38.17 -11.80 8.69
C ALA A 20 39.48 -11.16 8.19
N GLU A 21 39.46 -9.87 7.79
CA GLU A 21 40.68 -9.13 7.43
C GLU A 21 41.47 -8.64 8.64
N ALA A 22 40.81 -8.19 9.71
CA ALA A 22 41.49 -7.71 10.92
C ALA A 22 42.31 -8.82 11.61
N PHE A 23 41.87 -10.09 11.51
CA PHE A 23 42.59 -11.24 12.07
C PHE A 23 43.87 -11.62 11.29
N LYS A 24 44.00 -11.22 10.01
CA LYS A 24 45.21 -11.49 9.22
C LYS A 24 46.37 -10.53 9.56
N ILE A 25 46.08 -9.37 10.15
CA ILE A 25 47.08 -8.29 10.33
C ILE A 25 47.72 -8.29 11.73
N THR A 26 47.18 -9.03 12.70
CA THR A 26 47.76 -9.11 14.06
C THR A 26 48.31 -10.50 14.38
N ALA A 27 49.16 -11.04 13.50
CA ALA A 27 50.04 -12.16 13.82
C ALA A 27 51.40 -11.63 14.35
N LYS A 28 51.40 -11.00 15.52
CA LYS A 28 52.61 -10.83 16.35
C LYS A 28 52.30 -11.17 17.80
N ARG A 29 52.50 -12.46 18.10
CA ARG A 29 52.95 -13.06 19.36
C ARG A 29 52.65 -12.25 20.64
N ALA A 30 51.49 -12.52 21.22
CA ALA A 30 51.28 -12.45 22.67
C ALA A 30 50.78 -13.83 23.11
N GLU A 31 51.50 -14.46 24.04
CA GLU A 31 51.15 -15.77 24.59
C GLU A 31 49.83 -15.67 25.36
N ALA A 32 48.84 -16.49 24.96
CA ALA A 32 47.53 -16.52 25.58
C ALA A 32 47.55 -17.38 26.85
N PRO A 33 46.88 -16.98 27.95
CA PRO A 33 46.64 -17.87 29.07
C PRO A 33 45.66 -18.97 28.63
N VAL A 34 46.00 -20.22 28.96
CA VAL A 34 45.17 -21.40 28.67
C VAL A 34 43.99 -21.41 29.66
N SER A 35 42.91 -20.72 29.33
CA SER A 35 41.58 -21.04 29.87
C SER A 35 40.45 -20.68 28.87
N SER A 36 39.76 -21.73 28.43
CA SER A 36 38.42 -21.80 27.83
C SER A 36 38.01 -20.80 26.72
N SER A 37 38.86 -20.57 25.72
CA SER A 37 38.47 -19.85 24.49
C SER A 37 37.21 -20.45 23.83
N TYR A 38 37.04 -21.77 23.90
CA TYR A 38 35.86 -22.46 23.38
C TYR A 38 34.58 -22.14 24.17
N THR A 39 34.61 -22.08 25.50
CA THR A 39 33.37 -21.83 26.27
C THR A 39 32.87 -20.40 26.06
N THR A 40 33.77 -19.42 26.03
CA THR A 40 33.41 -18.02 25.73
C THR A 40 32.84 -17.88 24.32
N LEU A 41 33.42 -18.58 23.33
CA LEU A 41 32.88 -18.65 21.97
C LEU A 41 31.49 -19.31 21.93
N TRP A 42 31.29 -20.42 22.65
CA TRP A 42 30.01 -21.12 22.76
C TRP A 42 28.94 -20.26 23.44
N PHE A 43 29.28 -19.48 24.47
CA PHE A 43 28.36 -18.53 25.09
C PHE A 43 27.98 -17.41 24.11
N ILE A 44 28.94 -16.83 23.38
CA ILE A 44 28.64 -15.80 22.37
C ILE A 44 27.76 -16.35 21.25
N LEU A 45 28.02 -17.57 20.77
CA LEU A 45 27.19 -18.22 19.73
C LEU A 45 25.81 -18.62 20.26
N ALA A 46 25.71 -19.10 21.50
CA ALA A 46 24.44 -19.49 22.12
C ALA A 46 23.57 -18.26 22.43
N PHE A 47 24.12 -17.22 23.07
CA PHE A 47 23.39 -15.99 23.36
C PHE A 47 23.11 -15.18 22.09
N GLY A 48 24.05 -15.12 21.16
CA GLY A 48 23.85 -14.52 19.84
C GLY A 48 22.77 -15.27 19.04
N GLY A 49 22.78 -16.61 19.08
CA GLY A 49 21.77 -17.46 18.47
C GLY A 49 20.40 -17.29 19.10
N VAL A 50 20.30 -17.28 20.43
CA VAL A 50 19.04 -17.04 21.16
C VAL A 50 18.51 -15.63 20.90
N PHE A 51 19.37 -14.61 20.92
CA PHE A 51 18.98 -13.24 20.59
C PHE A 51 18.50 -13.11 19.15
N LEU A 52 19.17 -13.76 18.20
CA LEU A 52 18.75 -13.82 16.80
C LEU A 52 17.41 -14.55 16.66
N LEU A 53 17.21 -15.68 17.35
CA LEU A 53 15.95 -16.44 17.35
C LEU A 53 14.81 -15.62 17.95
N ILE A 54 15.03 -14.94 19.08
CA ILE A 54 14.04 -14.03 19.69
C ILE A 54 13.73 -12.87 18.76
N THR A 55 14.75 -12.28 18.12
CA THR A 55 14.55 -11.18 17.17
C THR A 55 13.78 -11.64 15.94
N LEU A 56 14.13 -12.79 15.37
CA LEU A 56 13.44 -13.43 14.24
C LEU A 56 12.02 -13.83 14.61
N TYR A 57 11.78 -14.33 15.81
CA TYR A 57 10.46 -14.66 16.33
C TYR A 57 9.60 -13.39 16.49
N ASN A 58 10.13 -12.36 17.15
CA ASN A 58 9.44 -11.08 17.35
C ASN A 58 9.21 -10.31 16.05
N HIS A 59 10.02 -10.55 15.01
CA HIS A 59 9.92 -9.90 13.71
C HIS A 59 9.50 -10.88 12.60
N TRP A 60 8.91 -12.02 12.97
CA TRP A 60 8.62 -13.11 12.04
C TRP A 60 7.65 -12.70 10.94
N SER A 61 6.70 -11.81 11.25
CA SER A 61 5.78 -11.21 10.27
C SER A 61 6.53 -10.42 9.18
N LYS A 62 7.53 -9.62 9.56
CA LYS A 62 8.38 -8.87 8.63
C LYS A 62 9.27 -9.80 7.80
N VAL A 63 9.79 -10.87 8.42
CA VAL A 63 10.56 -11.91 7.72
C VAL A 63 9.69 -12.63 6.66
N LYS A 64 8.45 -13.01 7.00
CA LYS A 64 7.49 -13.58 6.03
C LYS A 64 7.21 -12.62 4.88
N MET A 65 6.98 -11.34 5.18
CA MET A 65 6.80 -10.31 4.15
C MET A 65 8.02 -10.20 3.23
N LEU A 66 9.24 -10.25 3.77
CA LEU A 66 10.48 -10.30 2.97
C LEU A 66 10.52 -11.51 2.04
N PHE A 67 10.24 -12.71 2.54
CA PHE A 67 10.16 -13.91 1.71
C PHE A 67 9.12 -13.80 0.59
N ARG A 68 7.97 -13.19 0.88
CA ARG A 68 6.91 -12.95 -0.10
C ARG A 68 7.33 -11.99 -1.22
N MET A 69 8.20 -11.02 -0.93
CA MET A 69 8.74 -10.10 -1.94
C MET A 69 9.67 -10.80 -2.94
N PHE A 70 10.35 -11.88 -2.54
CA PHE A 70 11.20 -12.68 -3.45
C PHE A 70 10.40 -13.55 -4.43
N GLY A 71 9.11 -13.79 -4.16
CA GLY A 71 8.21 -14.64 -4.97
C GLY A 71 7.68 -14.01 -6.27
N GLY A 72 8.23 -12.86 -6.68
CA GLY A 72 7.75 -12.10 -7.84
C GLY A 72 6.68 -11.07 -7.49
N SER A 73 6.56 -10.02 -8.32
CA SER A 73 5.70 -8.87 -8.03
C SER A 73 4.21 -9.11 -8.27
N PHE A 74 3.85 -10.08 -9.12
CA PHE A 74 2.47 -10.39 -9.45
C PHE A 74 2.15 -11.79 -8.96
N ARG A 75 1.42 -11.87 -7.86
CA ARG A 75 1.14 -13.15 -7.20
C ARG A 75 -0.27 -13.59 -7.55
N MET A 76 -0.34 -14.63 -8.36
CA MET A 76 -1.57 -15.27 -8.79
C MET A 76 -1.64 -16.66 -8.19
N GLU A 77 -2.79 -17.04 -7.65
CA GLU A 77 -3.10 -18.41 -7.27
C GLU A 77 -3.46 -19.20 -8.53
N LYS A 78 -2.83 -20.36 -8.72
CA LYS A 78 -3.03 -21.20 -9.92
C LYS A 78 -4.34 -21.97 -9.84
N ASN A 79 -4.70 -22.42 -8.64
CA ASN A 79 -5.87 -23.26 -8.40
C ASN A 79 -6.91 -22.45 -7.64
N THR A 80 -7.63 -21.58 -8.36
CA THR A 80 -8.71 -20.76 -7.81
C THR A 80 -10.07 -21.37 -8.15
N SER A 81 -11.00 -21.26 -7.20
CA SER A 81 -12.43 -21.58 -7.41
C SER A 81 -13.23 -20.38 -7.94
N LEU A 82 -12.60 -19.21 -8.05
CA LEU A 82 -13.25 -18.00 -8.54
C LEU A 82 -13.41 -18.03 -10.05
N THR A 83 -14.58 -17.62 -10.53
CA THR A 83 -14.83 -17.37 -11.95
C THR A 83 -13.89 -16.30 -12.51
N GLU A 84 -13.72 -16.23 -13.82
CA GLU A 84 -12.86 -15.19 -14.44
C GLU A 84 -13.33 -13.78 -14.08
N GLU A 85 -14.64 -13.55 -14.00
CA GLU A 85 -15.22 -12.27 -13.63
C GLU A 85 -14.93 -11.92 -12.16
N GLN A 86 -15.07 -12.88 -11.24
CA GLN A 86 -14.68 -12.69 -9.85
C GLN A 86 -13.18 -12.40 -9.72
N GLN A 87 -12.33 -13.06 -10.52
CA GLN A 87 -10.90 -12.78 -10.56
C GLN A 87 -10.62 -11.36 -11.09
N ARG A 88 -11.29 -10.93 -12.17
CA ARG A 88 -11.21 -9.55 -12.69
C ARG A 88 -11.52 -8.54 -11.59
N LYS A 89 -12.60 -8.71 -10.83
CA LYS A 89 -12.95 -7.81 -9.73
C LYS A 89 -11.92 -7.83 -8.58
N MET A 90 -11.33 -8.99 -8.26
CA MET A 90 -10.24 -9.05 -7.28
C MET A 90 -9.03 -8.19 -7.70
N LEU A 91 -8.76 -8.09 -9.01
CA LEU A 91 -7.67 -7.28 -9.57
C LEU A 91 -7.86 -5.77 -9.39
N LEU A 92 -9.04 -5.28 -9.00
CA LEU A 92 -9.23 -3.90 -8.56
C LEU A 92 -8.35 -3.57 -7.34
N SER A 93 -8.08 -4.55 -6.48
CA SER A 93 -7.11 -4.43 -5.38
C SER A 93 -5.64 -4.62 -5.81
N GLY A 94 -5.37 -4.70 -7.12
CA GLY A 94 -4.09 -5.14 -7.68
C GLY A 94 -2.90 -4.29 -7.21
N ILE A 95 -2.98 -2.97 -7.28
CA ILE A 95 -1.89 -2.08 -6.87
C ILE A 95 -1.55 -2.28 -5.38
N TYR A 96 -2.57 -2.32 -4.53
CA TYR A 96 -2.37 -2.52 -3.10
C TYR A 96 -1.87 -3.94 -2.80
N SER A 97 -2.31 -4.94 -3.56
CA SER A 97 -1.79 -6.31 -3.48
C SER A 97 -0.32 -6.40 -3.87
N VAL A 98 0.14 -5.68 -4.91
CA VAL A 98 1.57 -5.59 -5.24
C VAL A 98 2.35 -4.97 -4.06
N GLN A 99 1.85 -3.86 -3.51
CA GLN A 99 2.49 -3.20 -2.37
C GLN A 99 2.63 -4.13 -1.15
N LYS A 100 1.63 -4.99 -0.89
CA LYS A 100 1.62 -5.92 0.25
C LYS A 100 2.20 -7.30 -0.07
N SER A 101 2.61 -7.53 -1.32
CA SER A 101 3.02 -8.85 -1.82
C SER A 101 1.96 -9.93 -1.56
N SER A 102 0.70 -9.56 -1.78
CA SER A 102 -0.49 -10.41 -1.59
C SER A 102 -0.96 -11.02 -2.90
N PHE A 103 -1.73 -12.10 -2.81
CA PHE A 103 -2.40 -12.66 -3.99
C PHE A 103 -3.39 -11.68 -4.60
N MET A 104 -3.63 -11.76 -5.91
CA MET A 104 -4.38 -10.75 -6.64
C MET A 104 -5.71 -11.28 -7.24
N ASN A 105 -5.87 -12.59 -7.37
CA ASN A 105 -7.01 -13.24 -8.05
C ASN A 105 -7.81 -14.18 -7.14
N VAL A 106 -7.64 -14.08 -5.82
CA VAL A 106 -8.36 -14.89 -4.83
C VAL A 106 -8.71 -14.04 -3.62
N ILE A 107 -9.75 -14.44 -2.87
CA ILE A 107 -10.15 -13.75 -1.63
C ILE A 107 -8.97 -13.73 -0.65
N LYS A 108 -8.33 -14.87 -0.42
CA LYS A 108 -7.20 -14.98 0.52
C LYS A 108 -6.02 -14.12 0.09
N THR A 109 -5.62 -13.17 0.93
CA THR A 109 -4.50 -12.26 0.65
C THR A 109 -3.13 -12.93 0.74
N GLY A 110 -3.03 -14.07 1.43
CA GLY A 110 -1.74 -14.69 1.76
C GLY A 110 -1.00 -13.97 2.90
N MET A 111 -1.68 -13.05 3.59
CA MET A 111 -1.17 -12.39 4.79
C MET A 111 -1.29 -13.27 6.02
N GLY A 112 -0.33 -13.17 6.94
CA GLY A 112 -0.47 -13.79 8.25
C GLY A 112 -1.53 -13.07 9.07
N ARG A 113 -2.23 -13.79 9.96
CA ARG A 113 -3.30 -13.22 10.79
C ARG A 113 -2.85 -11.99 11.59
N GLU A 114 -1.68 -12.06 12.24
CA GLU A 114 -1.12 -10.93 13.01
C GLU A 114 -0.84 -9.70 12.13
N GLU A 115 -0.19 -9.92 10.98
CA GLU A 115 0.11 -8.85 10.02
C GLU A 115 -1.16 -8.18 9.49
N ARG A 116 -2.17 -8.99 9.17
CA ARG A 116 -3.47 -8.51 8.70
C ARG A 116 -4.19 -7.71 9.78
N ARG A 117 -4.24 -8.19 11.02
CA ARG A 117 -4.86 -7.49 12.15
C ARG A 117 -4.13 -6.19 12.49
N GLU A 118 -2.79 -6.19 12.47
CA GLU A 118 -2.01 -4.97 12.67
C GLU A 118 -2.33 -3.93 11.59
N LEU A 119 -2.39 -4.35 10.32
CA LEU A 119 -2.72 -3.45 9.22
C LEU A 119 -4.16 -2.90 9.34
N LEU A 120 -5.14 -3.77 9.57
CA LEU A 120 -6.55 -3.40 9.75
C LEU A 120 -6.71 -2.39 10.89
N SER A 121 -6.11 -2.65 12.05
CA SER A 121 -6.23 -1.77 13.20
C SER A 121 -5.48 -0.45 13.01
N ARG A 122 -4.21 -0.48 12.60
CA ARG A 122 -3.37 0.73 12.57
C ARG A 122 -3.66 1.66 11.40
N ALA A 123 -3.98 1.11 10.22
CA ALA A 123 -4.19 1.91 9.02
C ALA A 123 -5.66 2.24 8.78
N TYR A 124 -6.59 1.44 9.32
CA TYR A 124 -8.01 1.57 9.04
C TYR A 124 -8.88 1.64 10.30
N GLY A 125 -8.32 1.54 11.51
CA GLY A 125 -9.10 1.55 12.74
C GLY A 125 -10.03 0.33 12.89
N VAL A 126 -9.86 -0.71 12.07
CA VAL A 126 -10.75 -1.88 12.04
C VAL A 126 -10.26 -2.92 13.05
N THR A 127 -11.12 -3.24 14.02
CA THR A 127 -10.81 -4.15 15.13
C THR A 127 -11.86 -5.25 15.34
N GLY A 128 -12.97 -5.20 14.61
CA GLY A 128 -14.06 -6.18 14.68
C GLY A 128 -15.09 -5.97 13.56
N SER A 129 -16.20 -6.72 13.60
CA SER A 129 -17.24 -6.71 12.57
C SER A 129 -17.92 -5.36 12.36
N GLU A 130 -18.23 -4.62 13.42
CA GLU A 130 -18.86 -3.31 13.34
C GLU A 130 -17.95 -2.29 12.66
N THR A 131 -16.75 -2.07 13.21
CA THR A 131 -15.75 -1.17 12.61
C THR A 131 -15.32 -1.59 11.21
N ALA A 132 -15.39 -2.88 10.87
CA ALA A 132 -15.16 -3.37 9.52
C ALA A 132 -16.24 -2.86 8.56
N LYS A 133 -17.52 -3.00 8.91
CA LYS A 133 -18.64 -2.52 8.09
C LYS A 133 -18.58 -0.99 7.94
N ASP A 134 -18.34 -0.25 9.02
CA ASP A 134 -18.22 1.21 8.97
C ASP A 134 -17.14 1.67 7.98
N MET A 135 -15.96 1.02 8.02
CA MET A 135 -14.87 1.37 7.11
C MET A 135 -15.15 0.98 5.65
N LEU A 136 -15.78 -0.17 5.43
CA LEU A 136 -16.16 -0.63 4.09
C LEU A 136 -17.26 0.26 3.49
N ASP A 137 -18.26 0.63 4.29
CA ASP A 137 -19.31 1.57 3.91
C ASP A 137 -18.74 2.98 3.67
N TYR A 138 -17.76 3.42 4.46
CA TYR A 138 -17.04 4.66 4.18
C TYR A 138 -16.39 4.63 2.80
N PHE A 139 -15.64 3.59 2.44
CA PHE A 139 -15.06 3.49 1.09
C PHE A 139 -16.12 3.38 0.00
N LYS A 140 -17.21 2.65 0.25
CA LYS A 140 -18.31 2.44 -0.71
C LYS A 140 -19.08 3.72 -1.00
N ASN A 141 -19.38 4.52 0.01
CA ASN A 141 -20.31 5.65 -0.12
C ASN A 141 -19.61 7.01 -0.24
N THR A 142 -18.48 7.17 0.45
CA THR A 142 -17.87 8.49 0.68
C THR A 142 -16.43 8.54 0.17
N GLY A 143 -15.52 7.88 0.89
CA GLY A 143 -14.10 7.80 0.56
C GLY A 143 -13.38 9.14 0.43
N SER A 144 -12.14 9.09 -0.05
CA SER A 144 -11.34 10.27 -0.36
C SER A 144 -11.87 11.04 -1.56
N ARG A 145 -12.69 10.41 -2.43
CA ARG A 145 -13.30 11.05 -3.61
C ARG A 145 -14.39 12.09 -3.32
N ARG A 146 -14.93 12.17 -2.10
CA ARG A 146 -16.11 13.00 -1.77
C ARG A 146 -15.99 14.48 -2.16
N PHE A 147 -14.78 15.05 -2.11
CA PHE A 147 -14.53 16.47 -2.41
C PHE A 147 -13.99 16.69 -3.83
N PHE A 148 -13.92 15.64 -4.65
CA PHE A 148 -13.33 15.73 -5.97
C PHE A 148 -14.02 16.75 -6.89
N PRO A 149 -15.36 16.91 -6.90
CA PRO A 149 -16.01 17.96 -7.67
C PRO A 149 -15.50 19.36 -7.31
N GLN A 150 -15.33 19.64 -6.02
CA GLN A 150 -14.82 20.91 -5.51
C GLN A 150 -13.34 21.10 -5.83
N VAL A 151 -12.55 20.01 -5.76
CA VAL A 151 -11.14 20.02 -6.17
C VAL A 151 -11.01 20.34 -7.67
N ALA A 152 -11.82 19.71 -8.52
CA ALA A 152 -11.83 19.98 -9.95
C ALA A 152 -12.19 21.43 -10.26
N GLU A 153 -13.16 22.01 -9.54
CA GLU A 153 -13.53 23.41 -9.70
C GLU A 153 -12.43 24.36 -9.20
N ALA A 154 -11.80 24.04 -8.06
CA ALA A 154 -10.70 24.83 -7.53
C ALA A 154 -9.51 24.90 -8.51
N LEU A 155 -9.18 23.79 -9.18
CA LEU A 155 -8.14 23.75 -10.22
C LEU A 155 -8.45 24.66 -11.41
N LYS A 156 -9.73 24.86 -11.76
CA LYS A 156 -10.13 25.82 -12.81
C LYS A 156 -10.02 27.27 -12.35
N LEU A 157 -10.39 27.55 -11.09
CA LEU A 157 -10.34 28.90 -10.52
C LEU A 157 -8.91 29.42 -10.38
N LYS A 158 -7.95 28.57 -10.00
CA LYS A 158 -6.49 28.86 -9.82
C LYS A 158 -6.13 29.95 -8.80
N ASN A 159 -7.07 30.79 -8.40
CA ASN A 159 -6.89 31.92 -7.50
C ASN A 159 -7.33 31.54 -6.08
N LYS A 160 -6.39 31.57 -5.13
CA LYS A 160 -6.64 31.17 -3.74
C LYS A 160 -7.82 31.91 -3.08
N PRO A 161 -7.92 33.26 -3.12
CA PRO A 161 -9.10 33.95 -2.61
C PRO A 161 -10.43 33.48 -3.23
N ALA A 162 -10.48 33.32 -4.56
CA ALA A 162 -11.69 32.85 -5.23
C ALA A 162 -12.06 31.41 -4.82
N ILE A 163 -11.06 30.54 -4.65
CA ILE A 163 -11.29 29.16 -4.17
C ILE A 163 -11.81 29.17 -2.74
N GLN A 164 -11.22 29.98 -1.84
CA GLN A 164 -11.67 30.06 -0.46
C GLN A 164 -13.11 30.56 -0.36
N GLN A 165 -13.47 31.57 -1.16
CA GLN A 165 -14.85 32.03 -1.26
C GLN A 165 -15.77 30.91 -1.77
N TYR A 166 -15.42 30.23 -2.87
CA TYR A 166 -16.18 29.11 -3.41
C TYR A 166 -16.43 28.01 -2.37
N LEU A 167 -15.42 27.62 -1.58
CA LEU A 167 -15.58 26.60 -0.54
C LEU A 167 -16.48 27.08 0.61
N ASN A 168 -16.35 28.33 1.05
CA ASN A 168 -17.22 28.91 2.08
C ASN A 168 -18.68 29.00 1.63
N ASP A 169 -18.91 29.26 0.33
CA ASP A 169 -20.26 29.30 -0.25
C ASP A 169 -20.83 27.88 -0.47
N THR A 170 -19.97 26.86 -0.58
CA THR A 170 -20.36 25.47 -0.84
C THR A 170 -20.70 24.68 0.42
N PHE A 171 -19.99 24.93 1.53
CA PHE A 171 -20.11 24.14 2.76
C PHE A 171 -20.67 24.99 3.91
N GLU A 172 -21.73 24.49 4.54
CA GLU A 172 -22.24 25.07 5.80
C GLU A 172 -21.33 24.70 6.98
N ASP A 173 -20.78 23.49 6.99
CA ASP A 173 -19.86 23.02 8.02
C ASP A 173 -18.42 23.47 7.76
N SER A 174 -17.88 24.26 8.68
CA SER A 174 -16.48 24.72 8.66
C SER A 174 -15.46 23.58 8.68
N GLU A 175 -15.77 22.43 9.27
CA GLU A 175 -14.87 21.28 9.26
C GLU A 175 -14.80 20.63 7.87
N GLU A 176 -15.93 20.45 7.20
CA GLU A 176 -15.97 19.98 5.81
C GLU A 176 -15.25 20.95 4.87
N ALA A 177 -15.48 22.25 5.01
CA ALA A 177 -14.77 23.28 4.24
C ALA A 177 -13.25 23.17 4.43
N ARG A 178 -12.78 22.99 5.67
CA ARG A 178 -11.35 22.83 5.99
C ARG A 178 -10.79 21.52 5.40
N ASN A 179 -11.51 20.41 5.51
CA ASN A 179 -11.08 19.13 4.97
C ASN A 179 -11.04 19.14 3.43
N CYS A 180 -12.00 19.81 2.79
CA CYS A 180 -11.99 20.04 1.35
C CYS A 180 -10.82 20.93 0.93
N TRP A 181 -10.57 22.01 1.66
CA TRP A 181 -9.44 22.91 1.42
C TRP A 181 -8.09 22.17 1.49
N GLU A 182 -7.92 21.25 2.44
CA GLU A 182 -6.71 20.41 2.53
C GLU A 182 -6.53 19.53 1.27
N GLN A 183 -7.59 18.87 0.79
CA GLN A 183 -7.51 18.11 -0.46
C GLN A 183 -7.21 18.98 -1.69
N VAL A 184 -7.75 20.20 -1.73
CA VAL A 184 -7.42 21.18 -2.77
C VAL A 184 -5.93 21.49 -2.74
N GLN A 185 -5.36 21.77 -1.57
CA GLN A 185 -3.92 22.00 -1.44
C GLN A 185 -3.11 20.80 -1.95
N PHE A 186 -3.47 19.58 -1.55
CA PHE A 186 -2.81 18.38 -2.05
C PHE A 186 -2.93 18.21 -3.56
N ALA A 187 -4.07 18.57 -4.16
CA ALA A 187 -4.25 18.52 -5.60
C ALA A 187 -3.26 19.46 -6.32
N PHE A 188 -3.23 20.74 -5.92
CA PHE A 188 -2.30 21.73 -6.49
C PHE A 188 -0.83 21.31 -6.34
N GLU A 189 -0.46 20.76 -5.17
CA GLU A 189 0.89 20.24 -4.93
C GLU A 189 1.25 18.98 -5.74
N SER A 190 0.23 18.24 -6.19
CA SER A 190 0.43 16.94 -6.85
C SER A 190 0.42 17.01 -8.38
N VAL A 191 -0.17 18.03 -8.99
CA VAL A 191 -0.29 18.14 -10.47
C VAL A 191 1.07 18.03 -11.15
N GLU A 192 2.05 18.85 -10.77
CA GLU A 192 3.38 18.81 -11.39
C GLU A 192 4.11 17.47 -11.17
N PRO A 193 4.17 16.91 -9.94
CA PRO A 193 4.72 15.57 -9.73
C PRO A 193 4.03 14.46 -10.52
N LEU A 194 2.69 14.51 -10.65
CA LEU A 194 1.94 13.54 -11.46
C LEU A 194 2.29 13.65 -12.95
N MET A 195 2.49 14.87 -13.46
CA MET A 195 2.96 15.11 -14.84
C MET A 195 4.40 14.62 -15.04
N LYS A 196 5.29 14.90 -14.11
CA LYS A 196 6.69 14.43 -14.13
C LYS A 196 6.77 12.91 -14.16
N GLU A 197 5.92 12.25 -13.37
CA GLU A 197 5.77 10.81 -13.38
C GLU A 197 4.90 10.30 -14.53
N GLN A 198 4.47 11.12 -15.49
CA GLN A 198 3.66 10.71 -16.64
C GLN A 198 2.40 9.92 -16.25
N ILE A 199 1.86 10.21 -15.05
CA ILE A 199 0.58 9.67 -14.60
C ILE A 199 -0.56 10.44 -15.29
N ILE A 200 -0.41 11.77 -15.38
CA ILE A 200 -1.31 12.65 -16.12
C ILE A 200 -0.51 13.44 -17.16
N ARG A 201 -1.18 13.89 -18.22
CA ARG A 201 -0.57 14.81 -19.20
C ARG A 201 -0.67 16.27 -18.75
N ASP A 202 -1.82 16.63 -18.17
CA ASP A 202 -2.17 17.98 -17.74
C ASP A 202 -3.32 17.94 -16.70
N GLU A 203 -3.78 19.12 -16.25
CA GLU A 203 -4.91 19.27 -15.33
C GLU A 203 -6.22 18.70 -15.89
N ASN A 204 -6.44 18.72 -17.21
CA ASN A 204 -7.67 18.16 -17.80
C ASN A 204 -7.68 16.63 -17.66
N ASP A 205 -6.52 15.99 -17.84
CA ASP A 205 -6.39 14.54 -17.64
C ASP A 205 -6.57 14.18 -16.15
N PHE A 206 -6.08 15.01 -15.22
CA PHE A 206 -6.35 14.85 -13.79
C PHE A 206 -7.85 14.87 -13.47
N ILE A 207 -8.59 15.85 -14.01
CA ILE A 207 -10.03 16.01 -13.80
C ILE A 207 -10.82 14.88 -14.46
N ARG A 208 -10.45 14.48 -15.68
CA ARG A 208 -11.11 13.40 -16.42
C ARG A 208 -10.97 12.05 -15.73
N ILE A 209 -9.77 11.71 -15.27
CA ILE A 209 -9.47 10.41 -14.66
C ILE A 209 -10.04 10.34 -13.24
N GLY A 210 -9.81 11.37 -12.43
CA GLY A 210 -10.29 11.43 -11.06
C GLY A 210 -9.77 10.33 -10.12
N PRO A 211 -10.25 10.29 -8.86
CA PRO A 211 -9.62 9.52 -7.79
C PRO A 211 -10.32 8.19 -7.43
N ASP A 212 -11.36 7.81 -8.18
CA ASP A 212 -12.27 6.71 -7.82
C ASP A 212 -11.57 5.38 -7.49
N ALA A 213 -10.52 5.03 -8.24
CA ALA A 213 -9.82 3.77 -8.06
C ALA A 213 -9.08 3.65 -6.71
N TRP A 214 -8.70 4.76 -6.07
CA TRP A 214 -8.02 4.74 -4.77
C TRP A 214 -8.90 4.17 -3.66
N ASP A 215 -10.17 4.56 -3.65
CA ASP A 215 -11.14 4.02 -2.70
C ASP A 215 -11.61 2.64 -3.13
N ALA A 216 -11.91 2.43 -4.41
CA ALA A 216 -12.38 1.14 -4.93
C ALA A 216 -11.35 0.01 -4.70
N GLY A 217 -10.07 0.25 -5.00
CA GLY A 217 -9.03 -0.75 -4.79
C GLY A 217 -8.80 -1.09 -3.31
N ARG A 218 -8.91 -0.09 -2.42
CA ARG A 218 -8.82 -0.30 -0.97
C ARG A 218 -10.05 -1.00 -0.42
N LEU A 219 -11.25 -0.68 -0.92
CA LEU A 219 -12.49 -1.36 -0.57
C LEU A 219 -12.36 -2.87 -0.80
N VAL A 220 -11.95 -3.29 -2.00
CA VAL A 220 -11.74 -4.71 -2.31
C VAL A 220 -10.69 -5.33 -1.38
N PHE A 221 -9.54 -4.68 -1.18
CA PHE A 221 -8.48 -5.27 -0.36
C PHE A 221 -8.85 -5.39 1.13
N VAL A 222 -9.47 -4.36 1.69
CA VAL A 222 -9.90 -4.36 3.10
C VAL A 222 -11.04 -5.35 3.28
N ALA A 223 -12.00 -5.44 2.35
CA ALA A 223 -13.07 -6.42 2.43
C ALA A 223 -12.51 -7.86 2.45
N ARG A 224 -11.53 -8.17 1.59
CA ARG A 224 -10.84 -9.46 1.59
C ARG A 224 -10.23 -9.79 2.95
N MET A 225 -9.52 -8.82 3.54
CA MET A 225 -8.92 -9.00 4.86
C MET A 225 -9.97 -9.20 5.96
N CYS A 226 -11.07 -8.45 5.94
CA CYS A 226 -12.17 -8.58 6.89
C CYS A 226 -12.88 -9.94 6.76
N ALA A 227 -13.09 -10.43 5.52
CA ALA A 227 -13.67 -11.74 5.27
C ALA A 227 -12.76 -12.87 5.79
N GLU A 228 -11.44 -12.75 5.60
CA GLU A 228 -10.49 -13.72 6.15
C GLU A 228 -10.39 -13.70 7.69
N GLU A 229 -10.76 -12.60 8.35
CA GLU A 229 -10.90 -12.54 9.81
C GLU A 229 -12.26 -13.05 10.32
N GLY A 230 -13.20 -13.34 9.42
CA GLY A 230 -14.58 -13.68 9.76
C GLY A 230 -15.41 -12.50 10.28
N TRP A 231 -14.98 -11.27 9.98
CA TRP A 231 -15.68 -10.04 10.39
C TRP A 231 -16.84 -9.66 9.47
N ILE A 232 -16.76 -10.11 8.21
CA ILE A 232 -17.85 -10.10 7.23
C ILE A 232 -17.97 -11.49 6.61
N THR A 233 -19.15 -11.81 6.10
CA THR A 233 -19.43 -13.01 5.30
C THR A 233 -18.86 -12.88 3.88
N GLU A 234 -18.77 -13.99 3.17
CA GLU A 234 -18.37 -13.98 1.75
C GLU A 234 -19.41 -13.26 0.87
N GLU A 235 -20.70 -13.37 1.20
CA GLU A 235 -21.76 -12.62 0.52
C GLU A 235 -21.58 -11.10 0.68
N GLU A 236 -21.33 -10.63 1.90
CA GLU A 236 -21.04 -9.22 2.16
C GLU A 236 -19.77 -8.74 1.44
N LEU A 237 -18.72 -9.57 1.41
CA LEU A 237 -17.51 -9.29 0.62
C LEU A 237 -17.86 -9.03 -0.85
N TRP A 238 -18.64 -9.93 -1.48
CA TRP A 238 -18.99 -9.77 -2.90
C TRP A 238 -19.85 -8.52 -3.14
N ASN A 239 -20.77 -8.18 -2.23
CA ASN A 239 -21.52 -6.92 -2.32
C ASN A 239 -20.60 -5.68 -2.32
N TYR A 240 -19.55 -5.66 -1.50
CA TYR A 240 -18.57 -4.56 -1.50
C TYR A 240 -17.67 -4.56 -2.74
N VAL A 241 -17.31 -5.75 -3.24
CA VAL A 241 -16.49 -5.90 -4.44
C VAL A 241 -17.26 -5.44 -5.68
N ASP A 242 -18.55 -5.76 -5.77
CA ASP A 242 -19.43 -5.31 -6.84
C ASP A 242 -19.62 -3.79 -6.80
N ALA A 243 -19.77 -3.20 -5.61
CA ALA A 243 -19.81 -1.75 -5.46
C ALA A 243 -18.48 -1.08 -5.87
N ALA A 244 -17.32 -1.69 -5.55
CA ALA A 244 -16.03 -1.19 -6.01
C ALA A 244 -15.90 -1.26 -7.54
N ASP A 245 -16.40 -2.32 -8.16
CA ASP A 245 -16.43 -2.48 -9.61
C ASP A 245 -17.37 -1.47 -10.28
N GLU A 246 -18.53 -1.18 -9.70
CA GLU A 246 -19.40 -0.08 -10.14
C GLU A 246 -18.70 1.28 -10.04
N ILE A 247 -18.05 1.59 -8.91
CA ILE A 247 -17.29 2.84 -8.74
C ILE A 247 -16.22 2.97 -9.82
N ALA A 248 -15.45 1.91 -10.07
CA ALA A 248 -14.40 1.90 -11.07
C ALA A 248 -14.92 2.19 -12.49
N HIS A 249 -16.11 1.70 -12.84
CA HIS A 249 -16.66 1.84 -14.19
C HIS A 249 -17.50 3.10 -14.42
N ARG A 250 -17.61 4.01 -13.43
CA ARG A 250 -18.36 5.27 -13.62
C ARG A 250 -17.66 6.23 -14.57
N THR A 251 -16.35 6.33 -14.44
CA THR A 251 -15.53 7.36 -15.12
C THR A 251 -14.31 6.79 -15.83
N LEU A 252 -13.83 5.62 -15.41
CA LEU A 252 -12.62 5.00 -15.94
C LEU A 252 -12.97 4.06 -17.08
N THR A 253 -12.11 4.02 -18.11
CA THR A 253 -12.37 3.25 -19.32
C THR A 253 -11.32 2.17 -19.58
N SER A 254 -10.31 2.03 -18.72
CA SER A 254 -9.26 1.03 -18.88
C SER A 254 -8.52 0.75 -17.57
N TRP A 255 -7.77 -0.36 -17.53
CA TRP A 255 -6.82 -0.64 -16.45
C TRP A 255 -5.74 0.43 -16.28
N GLU A 256 -5.34 1.11 -17.36
CA GLU A 256 -4.40 2.22 -17.27
C GLU A 256 -5.03 3.43 -16.57
N ASP A 257 -6.26 3.79 -16.93
CA ASP A 257 -7.02 4.84 -16.23
C ASP A 257 -7.24 4.45 -14.76
N PHE A 258 -7.56 3.19 -14.46
CA PHE A 258 -7.65 2.69 -13.08
C PHE A 258 -6.33 2.87 -12.32
N GLY A 259 -5.21 2.51 -12.93
CA GLY A 259 -3.91 2.68 -12.31
C GLY A 259 -3.56 4.15 -12.03
N LYS A 260 -3.84 5.04 -12.98
CA LYS A 260 -3.63 6.49 -12.82
C LYS A 260 -4.56 7.08 -11.77
N SER A 261 -5.84 6.72 -11.79
CA SER A 261 -6.86 7.14 -10.84
C SER A 261 -6.49 6.77 -9.40
N TYR A 262 -5.91 5.58 -9.21
CA TYR A 262 -5.45 5.13 -7.89
C TYR A 262 -4.38 6.06 -7.31
N ILE A 263 -3.46 6.54 -8.15
CA ILE A 263 -2.39 7.46 -7.73
C ILE A 263 -2.94 8.86 -7.50
N ILE A 264 -3.86 9.34 -8.35
CA ILE A 264 -4.55 10.62 -8.15
C ILE A 264 -5.26 10.63 -6.79
N GLY A 265 -6.07 9.61 -6.50
CA GLY A 265 -6.78 9.54 -5.22
C GLY A 265 -5.85 9.41 -4.01
N ARG A 266 -4.72 8.72 -4.15
CA ARG A 266 -3.68 8.71 -3.11
C ARG A 266 -3.11 10.10 -2.85
N CYS A 267 -2.83 10.85 -3.91
CA CYS A 267 -2.36 12.23 -3.80
C CYS A 267 -3.38 13.11 -3.09
N LEU A 268 -4.68 12.98 -3.38
CA LEU A 268 -5.72 13.71 -2.65
C LEU A 268 -5.83 13.30 -1.17
N TRP A 269 -5.34 12.12 -0.80
CA TRP A 269 -5.36 11.65 0.58
C TRP A 269 -4.14 12.10 1.41
N CYS A 270 -2.94 12.17 0.82
CA CYS A 270 -1.72 12.48 1.58
C CYS A 270 -0.68 13.35 0.85
N GLY A 271 -1.07 14.01 -0.24
CA GLY A 271 -0.16 14.68 -1.15
C GLY A 271 0.86 13.72 -1.78
N THR A 272 2.00 14.27 -2.17
CA THR A 272 3.12 13.54 -2.77
C THR A 272 4.16 13.07 -1.75
N ALA A 273 3.90 13.29 -0.46
CA ALA A 273 4.74 12.77 0.60
C ALA A 273 4.68 11.23 0.67
N ASN A 274 5.71 10.64 1.28
CA ASN A 274 5.80 9.21 1.59
C ASN A 274 5.72 8.28 0.37
N TYR A 275 6.83 8.00 -0.30
CA TYR A 275 6.94 6.92 -1.30
C TYR A 275 6.02 7.10 -2.53
N PHE A 276 5.75 8.34 -2.96
CA PHE A 276 4.92 8.64 -4.13
C PHE A 276 5.42 7.92 -5.40
N GLU A 277 6.71 8.07 -5.72
CA GLU A 277 7.32 7.48 -6.92
C GLU A 277 7.27 5.95 -6.89
N VAL A 278 7.40 5.35 -5.70
CA VAL A 278 7.29 3.89 -5.52
C VAL A 278 5.87 3.43 -5.82
N MET A 279 4.86 4.12 -5.30
CA MET A 279 3.46 3.78 -5.55
C MET A 279 3.07 4.01 -7.00
N ALA A 280 3.49 5.13 -7.60
CA ALA A 280 3.35 5.40 -9.02
C ALA A 280 4.02 4.30 -9.86
N GLY A 281 5.20 3.84 -9.46
CA GLY A 281 5.90 2.71 -10.06
C GLY A 281 5.11 1.40 -10.00
N TYR A 282 4.45 1.08 -8.88
CA TYR A 282 3.58 -0.10 -8.78
C TYR A 282 2.37 0.00 -9.70
N ALA A 283 1.69 1.16 -9.74
CA ALA A 283 0.59 1.40 -10.66
C ALA A 283 1.03 1.25 -12.12
N LYS A 284 2.09 1.95 -12.53
CA LYS A 284 2.71 1.83 -13.86
C LYS A 284 2.98 0.38 -14.22
N LYS A 285 3.61 -0.36 -13.32
CA LYS A 285 3.96 -1.76 -13.56
C LYS A 285 2.71 -2.60 -13.82
N MET A 286 1.60 -2.34 -13.14
CA MET A 286 0.33 -3.03 -13.36
C MET A 286 -0.24 -2.81 -14.77
N TYR A 287 -0.20 -1.61 -15.34
CA TYR A 287 -0.77 -1.37 -16.68
C TYR A 287 0.24 -1.43 -17.84
N THR A 288 1.54 -1.41 -17.59
CA THR A 288 2.59 -1.47 -18.64
C THR A 288 3.28 -2.82 -18.78
N ASN A 289 3.39 -3.60 -17.70
CA ASN A 289 4.13 -4.86 -17.74
C ASN A 289 3.34 -5.93 -18.51
N PRO A 290 3.90 -6.58 -19.54
CA PRO A 290 3.21 -7.62 -20.32
C PRO A 290 2.78 -8.84 -19.49
N LYS A 291 3.44 -9.10 -18.35
CA LYS A 291 3.11 -10.20 -17.43
C LYS A 291 2.11 -9.81 -16.35
N SER A 292 1.63 -8.56 -16.36
CA SER A 292 0.63 -8.12 -15.39
C SER A 292 -0.68 -8.86 -15.61
N PRO A 293 -1.40 -9.25 -14.54
CA PRO A 293 -2.72 -9.84 -14.69
C PRO A 293 -3.75 -8.88 -15.32
N TRP A 294 -3.54 -7.56 -15.29
CA TRP A 294 -4.35 -6.61 -16.06
C TRP A 294 -4.19 -6.72 -17.59
N LYS A 295 -3.22 -7.52 -18.07
CA LYS A 295 -3.11 -7.89 -19.49
C LYS A 295 -3.82 -9.20 -19.82
N LEU A 296 -4.23 -9.95 -18.81
CA LEU A 296 -4.91 -11.24 -18.96
C LEU A 296 -6.43 -11.08 -18.85
N PHE A 297 -6.90 -10.17 -18.00
CA PHE A 297 -8.32 -9.90 -17.80
C PHE A 297 -8.67 -8.53 -18.40
N PRO A 298 -9.75 -8.43 -19.19
CA PRO A 298 -10.23 -7.13 -19.68
C PRO A 298 -10.62 -6.22 -18.51
N PHE A 299 -10.67 -4.92 -18.77
CA PHE A 299 -11.19 -4.00 -17.75
C PHE A 299 -12.71 -4.04 -17.77
N GLU A 300 -13.29 -4.09 -18.98
CA GLU A 300 -14.71 -4.11 -19.24
C GLU A 300 -15.46 -5.23 -18.50
N LYS A 301 -16.75 -4.97 -18.24
CA LYS A 301 -17.69 -5.92 -17.63
C LYS A 301 -18.27 -6.89 -18.64
#